data_AF-A0AB37XNY8-F1
#
_entry.id   AF-A0AB37XNY8-F1
#
_cell.length_a   1.000
_cell.length_b   1.000
_cell.length_c   1.000
_cell.angle_alpha   90.00
_cell.angle_beta   90.00
_cell.angle_gamma   90.00
#
_symmetry.space_group_name_H-M   'P 1'
#
loop_
_entity.id
_entity.type
_entity.pdbx_description
1 polymer ?
#
loop_
_entity_poly.entity_id
_entity_poly.type
_entity_poly.pdbx_seq_one_letter_code
_entity_poly.pdbx_strand_id
1 'polypeptide(L)'
;PYLLGKADYIFVDDFHPLIYTVRFRRSQEVIQVWHAVGAFKTVGFSRTGKKGGPFIDSLNHRSYTKAYVSSETDIPFYAEAFGIKEKNVVPTGVPRTDVL
;
A
#
# COMPACT_ATOMS: atom_id res chain seq x y z
N PRO A 1 17.02 8.20 -3.99
CA PRO A 1 16.57 9.01 -2.82
C PRO A 1 16.30 10.49 -3.11
N TYR A 2 17.16 11.20 -3.86
CA TYR A 2 17.00 12.63 -4.12
C TYR A 2 15.65 13.00 -4.75
N LEU A 3 15.23 12.31 -5.83
CA LEU A 3 13.94 12.57 -6.48
C LEU A 3 12.75 12.24 -5.58
N LEU A 4 12.81 11.13 -4.83
CA LEU A 4 11.82 10.79 -3.80
C LEU A 4 11.74 11.87 -2.71
N GLY A 5 12.87 12.51 -2.40
CA GLY A 5 12.94 13.62 -1.46
C GLY A 5 12.49 14.97 -2.05
N LYS A 6 12.23 15.09 -3.35
CA LYS A 6 11.70 16.31 -3.98
C LYS A 6 10.23 16.22 -4.38
N ALA A 7 9.74 15.02 -4.69
CA ALA A 7 8.37 14.82 -5.11
C ALA A 7 7.36 15.10 -4.00
N ASP A 8 6.24 15.73 -4.33
CA ASP A 8 5.09 15.86 -3.43
C ASP A 8 4.22 14.60 -3.45
N TYR A 9 4.12 13.93 -4.61
CA TYR A 9 3.35 12.72 -4.82
C TYR A 9 4.24 11.61 -5.38
N ILE A 10 4.14 10.42 -4.80
CA ILE A 10 4.91 9.23 -5.20
C ILE A 10 3.92 8.09 -5.40
N PHE A 11 3.75 7.65 -6.64
CA PHE A 11 2.88 6.51 -6.98
C PHE A 11 3.70 5.23 -7.07
N VAL A 12 3.15 4.15 -6.51
CA VAL A 12 3.67 2.78 -6.64
C VAL A 12 2.53 1.80 -6.84
N ASP A 13 2.80 0.72 -7.56
CA ASP A 13 1.85 -0.34 -7.90
C ASP A 13 2.25 -1.72 -7.34
N ASP A 14 3.47 -1.84 -6.81
CA ASP A 14 4.02 -3.09 -6.27
C ASP A 14 4.93 -2.84 -5.06
N PHE A 15 5.56 -3.92 -4.59
CA PHE A 15 6.52 -3.94 -3.51
C PHE A 15 7.82 -3.23 -3.90
N HIS A 16 8.11 -2.10 -3.25
CA HIS A 16 9.30 -1.30 -3.53
C HIS A 16 10.13 -1.05 -2.25
N PRO A 17 11.12 -1.91 -1.92
CA PRO A 17 11.89 -1.86 -0.67
C PRO A 17 12.49 -0.49 -0.34
N LEU A 18 12.97 0.22 -1.36
CA LEU A 18 13.60 1.54 -1.19
C LEU A 18 12.65 2.57 -0.57
N ILE A 19 11.34 2.46 -0.79
CA ILE A 19 10.37 3.40 -0.24
C ILE A 19 10.26 3.25 1.29
N TYR A 20 10.41 2.04 1.81
CA TYR A 20 10.21 1.78 3.24
C TYR A 20 11.40 2.22 4.10
N THR A 21 12.56 2.47 3.47
CA THR A 21 13.77 2.96 4.15
C THR A 21 13.88 4.49 4.14
N VAL A 22 13.03 5.18 3.38
CA VAL A 22 13.02 6.63 3.27
C VAL A 22 12.03 7.24 4.26
N ARG A 23 12.49 8.25 5.00
CA ARG A 23 11.62 9.04 5.87
C ARG A 23 11.02 10.21 5.08
N PHE A 24 9.77 10.07 4.67
CA PHE A 24 9.04 11.12 3.95
C PHE A 24 8.63 12.27 4.86
N ARG A 25 8.55 13.49 4.29
CA ARG A 25 7.97 14.65 4.97
C ARG A 25 6.46 14.47 5.11
N ARG A 26 5.86 15.13 6.11
CA ARG A 26 4.41 15.07 6.36
C ARG A 26 3.55 15.57 5.19
N SER A 27 4.09 16.44 4.34
CA SER A 27 3.40 16.97 3.17
C SER A 27 3.46 16.06 1.95
N GLN A 28 4.29 15.01 1.97
CA GLN A 28 4.43 14.09 0.85
C GLN A 28 3.39 12.98 0.93
N GLU A 29 2.83 12.61 -0.21
CA GLU A 29 1.92 11.48 -0.34
C GLU A 29 2.60 10.31 -1.06
N VAL A 30 2.71 9.18 -0.35
CA VAL A 30 3.05 7.89 -0.96
C VAL A 30 1.75 7.14 -1.23
N ILE A 31 1.43 6.97 -2.50
CA ILE A 31 0.16 6.45 -3.00
C ILE A 31 0.39 5.06 -3.59
N GLN A 32 -0.22 4.05 -2.97
CA GLN A 32 -0.22 2.67 -3.47
C GLN A 32 -1.46 2.45 -4.35
N VAL A 33 -1.29 2.28 -5.65
CA VAL A 33 -2.40 1.97 -6.58
C VAL A 33 -2.65 0.47 -6.70
N TRP A 34 -1.67 -0.33 -6.28
CA TRP A 34 -1.62 -1.79 -6.32
C TRP A 34 -1.90 -2.39 -7.70
N HIS A 35 -1.72 -3.70 -7.81
CA HIS A 35 -1.90 -4.42 -9.08
C HIS A 35 -3.03 -5.46 -9.02
N ALA A 36 -3.54 -5.79 -7.83
CA ALA A 36 -4.61 -6.76 -7.66
C ALA A 36 -5.99 -6.10 -7.60
N VAL A 37 -6.98 -6.79 -8.17
CA VAL A 37 -8.40 -6.42 -8.16
C VAL A 37 -9.11 -7.35 -7.16
N GLY A 38 -9.21 -6.91 -5.91
CA GLY A 38 -9.82 -7.69 -4.81
C GLY A 38 -8.84 -8.44 -3.89
N ALA A 39 -9.37 -8.94 -2.77
CA ALA A 39 -8.61 -9.59 -1.69
C ALA A 39 -8.74 -11.13 -1.65
N PHE A 40 -8.53 -11.83 -2.77
CA PHE A 40 -8.73 -13.30 -2.85
C PHE A 40 -7.69 -14.14 -2.06
N LYS A 41 -6.46 -13.63 -1.90
CA LYS A 41 -5.38 -14.30 -1.16
C LYS A 41 -4.88 -13.37 -0.06
N THR A 42 -4.52 -13.95 1.09
CA THR A 42 -3.82 -13.19 2.15
C THR A 42 -2.43 -12.77 1.66
N VAL A 43 -2.09 -11.49 1.84
CA VAL A 43 -0.80 -10.88 1.49
C VAL A 43 -0.33 -9.96 2.62
N GLY A 44 0.93 -9.51 2.57
CA GLY A 44 1.46 -8.56 3.55
C GLY A 44 1.30 -9.02 5.00
N PHE A 45 0.92 -8.12 5.91
CA PHE A 45 0.75 -8.43 7.33
C PHE A 45 -0.42 -9.36 7.64
N SER A 46 -1.37 -9.58 6.72
CA SER A 46 -2.36 -10.67 6.84
C SER A 46 -1.74 -12.07 6.83
N ARG A 47 -0.44 -12.16 6.53
CA ARG A 47 0.35 -13.39 6.60
C ARG A 47 1.31 -13.42 7.80
N THR A 48 1.29 -12.44 8.71
CA THR A 48 2.18 -12.46 9.89
C THR A 48 1.99 -13.76 10.68
N GLY A 49 3.10 -14.40 11.04
CA GLY A 49 3.12 -15.72 11.68
C GLY A 49 3.06 -16.93 10.73
N LYS A 50 2.85 -16.72 9.42
CA LYS A 50 2.89 -17.79 8.41
C LYS A 50 4.25 -17.83 7.71
N LYS A 51 4.61 -18.99 7.14
CA LYS A 51 5.82 -19.13 6.31
C LYS A 51 5.84 -18.08 5.18
N GLY A 52 6.92 -17.30 5.13
CA GLY A 52 7.12 -16.22 4.16
C GLY A 52 6.28 -14.95 4.41
N GLY A 53 5.60 -14.84 5.55
CA GLY A 53 4.94 -13.59 5.98
C GLY A 53 5.93 -12.62 6.63
N PRO A 54 5.62 -11.31 6.64
CA PRO A 54 6.45 -10.32 7.32
C PRO A 54 6.37 -10.49 8.84
N PHE A 55 7.48 -10.19 9.51
CA PHE A 55 7.49 -9.97 10.96
C PHE A 55 6.67 -8.72 11.31
N ILE A 56 6.14 -8.68 12.53
CA ILE A 56 5.24 -7.62 12.97
C ILE A 56 5.90 -6.23 12.98
N ASP A 57 7.21 -6.18 13.20
CA ASP A 57 8.06 -4.99 13.23
C ASP A 57 8.58 -4.58 11.85
N SER A 58 8.19 -5.29 10.78
CA SER A 58 8.56 -4.92 9.42
C SER A 58 8.07 -3.50 9.08
N LEU A 59 8.95 -2.75 8.41
CA LEU A 59 8.65 -1.41 7.89
C LEU A 59 7.90 -1.44 6.56
N ASN A 60 7.74 -2.62 5.95
CA ASN A 60 7.14 -2.76 4.63
C ASN A 60 5.71 -2.21 4.62
N HIS A 61 5.33 -1.51 3.54
CA HIS A 61 3.97 -1.00 3.26
C HIS A 61 3.41 0.07 4.23
N ARG A 62 3.93 0.19 5.45
CA ARG A 62 3.40 1.11 6.48
C ARG A 62 3.57 2.59 6.15
N SER A 63 4.42 2.93 5.17
CA SER A 63 4.64 4.31 4.73
C SER A 63 3.59 4.84 3.76
N TYR A 64 2.64 4.00 3.32
CA TYR A 64 1.58 4.44 2.41
C TYR A 64 0.63 5.43 3.10
N THR A 65 0.49 6.59 2.48
CA THR A 65 -0.46 7.62 2.88
C THR A 65 -1.86 7.32 2.34
N LYS A 66 -1.93 6.69 1.16
CA LYS A 66 -3.16 6.23 0.52
C LYS A 66 -2.93 4.87 -0.14
N ALA A 67 -3.95 4.02 -0.12
CA ALA A 67 -4.01 2.79 -0.91
C ALA A 67 -5.34 2.72 -1.67
N TYR A 68 -5.30 2.50 -2.98
CA TYR A 68 -6.48 2.37 -3.81
C TYR A 68 -6.89 0.91 -3.95
N VAL A 69 -8.20 0.64 -3.85
CA VAL A 69 -8.76 -0.71 -3.90
C VAL A 69 -10.00 -0.77 -4.77
N SER A 70 -10.42 -1.98 -5.11
CA SER A 70 -11.51 -2.20 -6.07
C SER A 70 -12.88 -1.87 -5.51
N SER A 71 -13.11 -2.09 -4.21
CA SER A 71 -14.40 -1.84 -3.57
C SER A 71 -14.27 -1.49 -2.09
N GLU A 72 -15.36 -1.02 -1.48
CA GLU A 72 -15.43 -0.78 -0.03
C GLU A 72 -15.18 -2.05 0.79
N THR A 73 -15.57 -3.22 0.26
CA THR A 73 -15.37 -4.50 0.94
C THR A 73 -13.89 -4.89 1.06
N ASP A 74 -13.03 -4.32 0.20
CA ASP A 74 -11.58 -4.57 0.23
C ASP A 74 -10.86 -3.78 1.33
N ILE A 75 -11.46 -2.69 1.83
CA ILE A 75 -10.85 -1.77 2.80
C ILE A 75 -10.20 -2.48 4.00
N PRO A 76 -10.91 -3.32 4.78
CA PRO A 76 -10.32 -3.93 5.97
C PRO A 76 -9.15 -4.86 5.62
N PHE A 77 -9.26 -5.59 4.51
CA PHE A 77 -8.22 -6.55 4.09
C PHE A 77 -6.94 -5.86 3.64
N TYR A 78 -7.05 -4.76 2.89
CA TYR A 78 -5.88 -4.00 2.44
C TYR A 78 -5.28 -3.13 3.53
N ALA A 79 -6.11 -2.59 4.43
CA ALA A 79 -5.63 -1.91 5.63
C ALA A 79 -4.77 -2.86 6.49
N GLU A 80 -5.26 -4.07 6.73
CA GLU A 80 -4.51 -5.11 7.44
C GLU A 80 -3.25 -5.50 6.68
N ALA A 81 -3.36 -5.87 5.40
CA ALA A 81 -2.23 -6.33 4.59
C ALA A 81 -1.07 -5.32 4.53
N PHE A 82 -1.37 -4.02 4.45
CA PHE A 82 -0.36 -2.97 4.40
C PHE A 82 0.01 -2.40 5.78
N GLY A 83 -0.72 -2.74 6.84
CA GLY A 83 -0.50 -2.18 8.17
C GLY A 83 -0.77 -0.68 8.25
N ILE A 84 -1.80 -0.20 7.52
CA ILE A 84 -2.24 1.20 7.48
C ILE A 84 -3.66 1.34 8.03
N LYS A 85 -4.11 2.58 8.29
CA LYS A 85 -5.47 2.84 8.78
C LYS A 85 -6.48 2.65 7.65
N GLU A 86 -7.65 2.10 7.94
CA GLU A 86 -8.75 1.95 6.96
C GLU A 86 -9.12 3.25 6.27
N LYS A 87 -9.12 4.39 6.99
CA LYS A 87 -9.38 5.72 6.40
C LYS A 87 -8.36 6.17 5.34
N ASN A 88 -7.23 5.48 5.23
CA ASN A 88 -6.22 5.72 4.20
C ASN A 88 -6.45 4.81 2.98
N VAL A 89 -7.44 3.91 3.01
CA VAL A 89 -7.79 3.05 1.89
C VAL A 89 -8.97 3.67 1.14
N VAL A 90 -8.85 3.81 -0.18
CA VAL A 90 -9.78 4.56 -1.02
C VAL A 90 -10.39 3.63 -2.08
N PRO A 91 -11.71 3.38 -2.05
CA PRO A 91 -12.36 2.40 -2.91
C PRO A 91 -12.88 3.03 -4.22
N THR A 92 -11.98 3.47 -5.10
CA THR A 92 -12.37 4.05 -6.41
C THR A 92 -12.24 3.09 -7.59
N GLY A 93 -11.87 1.83 -7.36
CA GLY A 93 -11.31 0.99 -8.41
C GLY A 93 -9.79 1.08 -8.47
N VAL A 94 -9.17 0.29 -9.36
CA VAL A 94 -7.73 0.37 -9.64
C VAL A 94 -7.52 0.93 -11.05
N PRO A 95 -6.57 1.86 -11.28
CA PRO A 95 -6.47 2.57 -12.57
C PRO A 95 -6.35 1.66 -13.81
N ARG A 96 -5.80 0.45 -13.65
CA ARG A 96 -5.64 -0.52 -14.74
C ARG A 96 -6.96 -1.08 -15.30
N THR A 97 -8.09 -0.89 -14.60
CA THR A 97 -9.40 -1.38 -15.02
C THR A 97 -10.22 -0.34 -15.79
N ASP A 98 -9.75 0.90 -15.92
CA ASP A 98 -10.54 1.99 -16.53
C ASP A 98 -10.82 1.79 -18.03
N VAL A 99 -10.06 0.93 -18.72
CA VAL A 99 -10.23 0.61 -20.15
C VAL A 99 -11.13 -0.60 -20.42
N LEU A 100 -11.71 -1.21 -19.37
CA LEU A 100 -12.59 -2.38 -19.44
C LEU A 100 -14.06 -1.96 -19.41
#